data_AF-A0A927ZLW1-F1
#
_entry.id   AF-A0A927ZLW1-F1
#
_cell.length_a   1.000
_cell.length_b   1.000
_cell.length_c   1.000
_cell.angle_alpha   90.00
_cell.angle_beta   90.00
_cell.angle_gamma   90.00
#
_symmetry.space_group_name_H-M   'P 1'
#
loop_
_entity.id
_entity.type
_entity.pdbx_description
1 polymer ?
#
loop_
_entity_poly.entity_id
_entity_poly.type
_entity_poly.pdbx_seq_one_letter_code
_entity_poly.pdbx_strand_id
1 'polypeptide(L)'
;MQNNWVNFDNNSFYIKRKNEVTIALQITAGIVDDRTAIATLPSGYMPLKAVTVFLVNNGNGIYYGHTLQIDASGNIRVNANVAFVPGVTYQGQLTFYAP
;
A
#
# COMPACT_ATOMS: atom_id res chain seq x y z
N MET A 1 -1.50 -6.22 -14.69
CA MET A 1 -0.76 -6.37 -13.43
C MET A 1 0.42 -5.41 -13.47
N GLN A 2 0.32 -4.32 -12.71
CA GLN A 2 1.35 -3.29 -12.62
C GLN A 2 2.24 -3.70 -11.45
N ASN A 3 3.47 -4.14 -11.74
CA ASN A 3 4.53 -4.52 -10.79
C ASN A 3 4.05 -5.50 -9.69
N ASN A 4 4.40 -6.79 -9.81
CA ASN A 4 4.03 -7.95 -8.96
C ASN A 4 4.31 -7.84 -7.43
N TRP A 5 4.57 -6.63 -6.95
CA TRP A 5 4.87 -6.24 -5.58
C TRP A 5 3.62 -6.04 -4.73
N VAL A 6 2.51 -5.62 -5.36
CA VAL A 6 1.24 -5.37 -4.69
C VAL A 6 0.20 -6.32 -5.25
N ASN A 7 -0.21 -7.30 -4.45
CA ASN A 7 -1.30 -8.19 -4.82
C ASN A 7 -2.63 -7.59 -4.36
N PHE A 8 -3.56 -7.48 -5.31
CA PHE A 8 -4.94 -7.15 -5.07
C PHE A 8 -5.77 -8.47 -5.04
N ASP A 9 -5.57 -9.31 -4.02
CA ASP A 9 -6.22 -10.64 -3.82
C ASP A 9 -7.76 -10.70 -3.67
N ASN A 10 -8.49 -10.85 -4.77
CA ASN A 10 -9.92 -11.20 -5.00
C ASN A 10 -11.11 -10.85 -4.04
N ASN A 11 -10.95 -10.47 -2.76
CA ASN A 11 -12.09 -10.34 -1.85
C ASN A 11 -12.28 -8.97 -1.17
N SER A 12 -11.42 -7.97 -1.39
CA SER A 12 -11.73 -6.53 -1.17
C SER A 12 -10.54 -5.65 -1.58
N PHE A 13 -10.60 -5.00 -2.75
CA PHE A 13 -9.65 -3.93 -3.13
C PHE A 13 -10.38 -2.63 -3.28
N TYR A 14 -9.86 -1.63 -2.56
CA TYR A 14 -10.39 -0.27 -2.48
C TYR A 14 -11.94 -0.21 -2.41
N ILE A 15 -12.50 -0.38 -1.22
CA ILE A 15 -13.93 -0.17 -1.02
C ILE A 15 -14.16 1.34 -0.99
N LYS A 16 -14.85 1.88 -2.00
CA LYS A 16 -15.35 3.26 -1.98
C LYS A 16 -16.81 3.29 -1.53
N ARG A 17 -17.09 4.04 -0.47
CA ARG A 17 -18.43 4.37 0.02
C ARG A 17 -18.58 5.87 0.02
N LYS A 18 -19.36 6.41 -0.93
CA LYS A 18 -19.40 7.86 -1.21
C LYS A 18 -17.98 8.38 -1.47
N ASN A 19 -17.47 9.28 -0.65
CA ASN A 19 -16.15 9.89 -0.80
C ASN A 19 -15.09 9.21 0.07
N GLU A 20 -15.42 8.14 0.78
CA GLU A 20 -14.50 7.43 1.66
C GLU A 20 -14.00 6.15 0.97
N VAL A 21 -12.69 5.96 0.92
CA VAL A 21 -12.02 4.82 0.31
C VAL A 21 -11.23 4.08 1.37
N THR A 22 -11.51 2.79 1.54
CA THR A 22 -10.72 1.87 2.37
C THR A 22 -9.91 0.96 1.47
N ILE A 23 -8.59 0.98 1.63
CA ILE A 23 -7.67 0.11 0.90
C ILE A 23 -7.03 -0.91 1.84
N ALA A 24 -6.81 -2.11 1.33
CA ALA A 24 -5.92 -3.09 1.93
C ALA A 24 -4.76 -3.34 0.95
N LEU A 25 -3.54 -3.33 1.46
CA LEU A 25 -2.31 -3.53 0.70
C LEU A 25 -1.57 -4.74 1.25
N GLN A 26 -1.00 -5.54 0.36
CA GLN A 26 -0.13 -6.65 0.69
C GLN A 26 1.15 -6.60 -0.14
N ILE A 27 2.30 -6.68 0.55
CA ILE A 27 3.63 -6.80 -0.06
C ILE A 27 4.27 -8.10 0.41
N THR A 28 4.83 -8.87 -0.51
CA THR A 28 5.33 -10.23 -0.25
C THR A 28 6.85 -10.38 -0.26
N ALA A 29 7.60 -9.56 -0.99
CA ALA A 29 9.07 -9.58 -1.00
C ALA A 29 9.69 -8.42 -1.78
N GLY A 30 10.98 -8.16 -1.50
CA GLY A 30 11.94 -7.50 -2.39
C GLY A 30 12.46 -6.14 -1.89
N ILE A 31 13.43 -5.57 -2.61
CA ILE A 31 14.00 -4.25 -2.30
C ILE A 31 13.24 -3.19 -3.10
N VAL A 32 12.73 -2.18 -2.41
CA VAL A 32 12.09 -1.03 -3.04
C VAL A 32 12.91 0.22 -2.71
N ASP A 33 13.41 0.87 -3.75
CA ASP A 33 14.14 2.13 -3.61
C ASP A 33 13.21 3.28 -3.26
N ASP A 34 13.74 4.27 -2.55
CA ASP A 34 13.04 5.46 -2.09
C ASP A 34 12.25 6.14 -3.23
N ARG A 35 11.01 6.53 -2.93
CA ARG A 35 10.06 7.20 -3.85
C ARG A 35 9.70 6.42 -5.11
N THR A 36 10.13 5.16 -5.24
CA THR A 36 9.71 4.31 -6.36
C THR A 36 8.23 4.00 -6.24
N ALA A 37 7.47 4.29 -7.30
CA ALA A 37 6.08 3.90 -7.40
C ALA A 37 5.97 2.40 -7.66
N ILE A 38 5.38 1.68 -6.72
CA ILE A 38 5.20 0.23 -6.80
C ILE A 38 3.81 -0.15 -7.31
N ALA A 39 2.84 0.76 -7.20
CA ALA A 39 1.49 0.62 -7.76
C ALA A 39 0.85 2.01 -7.90
N THR A 40 -0.26 2.08 -8.63
CA THR A 40 -1.06 3.31 -8.77
C THR A 40 -2.53 2.97 -8.56
N LEU A 41 -3.24 3.79 -7.78
CA LEU A 41 -4.68 3.68 -7.62
C LEU A 41 -5.41 4.11 -8.90
N PRO A 42 -6.52 3.45 -9.26
CA PRO A 42 -7.34 3.87 -10.38
C PRO A 42 -7.96 5.26 -10.13
N SER A 43 -8.30 5.94 -11.22
CA SER A 43 -9.04 7.21 -11.16
C SER A 43 -10.33 7.06 -10.34
N GLY A 44 -10.64 8.08 -9.54
CA GLY A 44 -11.77 8.07 -8.61
C GLY A 44 -11.48 7.43 -7.24
N TYR A 45 -10.30 6.83 -7.04
CA TYR A 45 -9.86 6.29 -5.75
C TYR A 45 -8.63 7.02 -5.18
N MET A 46 -8.19 8.08 -5.86
CA MET A 46 -7.02 8.87 -5.45
C MET A 46 -7.37 9.71 -4.21
N PRO A 47 -6.49 9.74 -3.20
CA PRO A 47 -6.75 10.52 -2.00
C PRO A 47 -6.69 12.03 -2.31
N LEU A 48 -7.49 12.84 -1.61
CA LEU A 48 -7.47 14.31 -1.75
C LEU A 48 -6.13 14.95 -1.32
N LYS A 49 -5.36 14.24 -0.50
CA LYS A 49 -4.02 14.63 -0.02
C LYS A 49 -3.18 13.37 0.17
N ALA A 50 -1.86 13.50 0.21
CA ALA A 50 -1.02 12.34 0.46
C ALA A 50 -1.35 11.69 1.81
N VAL A 51 -1.37 10.36 1.84
CA VAL A 51 -1.66 9.56 3.04
C VAL A 51 -0.60 8.50 3.27
N THR A 52 -0.44 8.10 4.53
CA THR A 52 0.54 7.09 4.94
C THR A 52 -0.17 5.83 5.41
N VAL A 53 0.22 4.69 4.85
CA VAL A 53 -0.24 3.36 5.27
C VAL A 53 0.86 2.70 6.10
N PHE A 54 0.52 2.23 7.30
CA PHE A 54 1.42 1.43 8.11
C PHE A 54 1.28 -0.04 7.71
N LEU A 55 2.41 -0.69 7.44
CA LEU A 55 2.47 -2.11 7.16
C LEU A 55 2.84 -2.86 8.45
N VAL A 56 2.11 -3.93 8.70
CA VAL A 56 2.31 -4.87 9.78
C VAL A 56 2.70 -6.21 9.19
N ASN A 57 3.66 -6.86 9.83
CA ASN A 57 4.12 -8.20 9.48
C ASN A 57 3.52 -9.20 10.47
N ASN A 58 2.76 -10.18 9.97
CA ASN A 58 2.15 -11.23 10.81
C ASN A 58 3.02 -12.50 10.93
N GLY A 59 4.24 -12.49 10.41
CA GLY A 59 5.20 -13.59 10.53
C GLY A 59 5.94 -13.56 11.87
N ASN A 60 5.71 -14.57 12.71
CA ASN A 60 6.51 -14.92 13.89
C ASN A 60 6.71 -13.82 14.97
N GLY A 61 5.77 -12.88 15.10
CA GLY A 61 5.76 -11.93 16.24
C GLY A 61 6.77 -10.79 16.17
N ILE A 62 7.47 -10.60 15.04
CA ILE A 62 8.37 -9.47 14.83
C ILE A 62 7.64 -8.40 14.01
N TYR A 63 7.30 -7.29 14.66
CA TYR A 63 6.67 -6.13 14.05
C TYR A 63 7.71 -5.24 13.35
N TYR A 64 7.85 -5.38 12.03
CA TYR A 64 8.56 -4.40 11.22
C TYR A 64 7.57 -3.31 10.77
N GLY A 65 7.62 -2.15 11.42
CA GLY A 65 6.82 -0.98 11.03
C GLY A 65 7.35 -0.34 9.76
N HIS A 66 6.97 -0.87 8.59
CA HIS A 66 7.22 -0.17 7.32
C HIS A 66 6.07 0.80 7.03
N THR A 67 6.36 1.84 6.27
CA THR A 67 5.33 2.78 5.81
C THR A 67 5.34 2.89 4.30
N LEU A 68 4.15 2.98 3.73
CA LEU A 68 3.93 3.36 2.35
C LEU A 68 3.26 4.74 2.33
N GLN A 69 3.57 5.53 1.31
CA GLN A 69 2.86 6.75 0.99
C GLN A 69 1.98 6.53 -0.23
N ILE A 70 0.79 7.11 -0.21
CA ILE A 70 -0.08 7.24 -1.38
C ILE A 70 -0.19 8.72 -1.67
N ASP A 71 0.38 9.17 -2.77
CA ASP A 71 0.31 10.58 -3.17
C ASP A 71 -1.09 10.94 -3.71
N ALA A 72 -1.34 12.24 -3.88
CA ALA A 72 -2.61 12.72 -4.41
C ALA A 72 -2.86 12.34 -5.89
N SER A 73 -1.83 11.86 -6.59
CA SER A 73 -1.95 11.27 -7.94
C SER A 73 -2.25 9.77 -7.89
N GLY A 74 -2.42 9.20 -6.69
CA GLY A 74 -2.72 7.79 -6.48
C GLY A 74 -1.50 6.87 -6.51
N ASN A 75 -0.27 7.38 -6.62
CA ASN A 75 0.90 6.50 -6.62
C ASN A 75 1.19 6.00 -5.21
N ILE A 76 1.33 4.69 -5.09
CA ILE A 76 1.77 3.99 -3.88
C ILE A 76 3.29 3.85 -3.94
N ARG A 77 3.98 4.35 -2.93
CA ARG A 77 5.45 4.47 -2.86
C ARG A 77 5.96 4.08 -1.49
N VAL A 78 7.23 3.71 -1.40
CA VAL A 78 7.97 3.67 -0.13
C VAL A 78 8.58 5.04 0.16
N ASN A 79 8.61 5.44 1.43
CA ASN A 79 9.15 6.74 1.87
C ASN A 79 10.67 6.73 2.13
N ALA A 80 11.30 5.56 2.02
CA ALA A 80 12.72 5.34 2.17
C ALA A 80 13.07 4.01 1.49
N ASN A 81 14.36 3.73 1.32
CA ASN A 81 14.81 2.41 0.90
C ASN A 81 14.35 1.37 1.93
N VAL A 82 13.55 0.39 1.48
CA VAL A 82 13.04 -0.69 2.33
C VAL A 82 13.36 -2.02 1.68
N ALA A 83 13.94 -2.93 2.47
CA ALA A 83 14.07 -4.33 2.10
C ALA A 83 12.95 -5.13 2.77
N PHE A 84 11.99 -5.61 1.99
CA PHE A 84 10.97 -6.55 2.44
C PHE A 84 11.54 -7.97 2.41
N VAL A 85 11.48 -8.66 3.57
CA VAL A 85 12.07 -9.99 3.73
C VAL A 85 11.35 -11.00 2.84
N PRO A 86 12.06 -11.76 1.98
CA PRO A 86 11.44 -12.80 1.16
C PRO A 86 10.74 -13.87 2.00
N GLY A 87 9.55 -14.30 1.57
CA GLY A 87 8.74 -15.29 2.28
C GLY A 87 7.95 -14.72 3.45
N VAL A 88 7.98 -13.40 3.65
CA VAL A 88 7.21 -12.74 4.70
C VAL A 88 6.19 -11.77 4.12
N THR A 89 4.96 -11.87 4.60
CA THR A 89 3.85 -11.05 4.14
C THR A 89 3.68 -9.82 5.03
N TYR A 90 3.71 -8.65 4.41
CA TYR A 90 3.43 -7.36 5.03
C TYR A 90 2.07 -6.87 4.57
N GLN A 91 1.21 -6.46 5.51
CA GLN A 91 -0.15 -6.03 5.22
C GLN A 91 -0.45 -4.68 5.88
N GLY A 92 -1.17 -3.82 5.19
CA GLY A 92 -1.63 -2.55 5.75
C GLY A 92 -3.04 -2.24 5.30
N GLN A 93 -3.80 -1.56 6.15
CA GLN A 93 -5.13 -1.05 5.82
C GLN A 93 -5.21 0.43 6.18
N LEU A 94 -5.85 1.20 5.32
CA LEU A 94 -6.09 2.61 5.56
C LEU A 94 -7.43 3.04 4.94
N THR A 95 -8.10 3.97 5.61
CA THR A 95 -9.26 4.67 5.09
C THR A 95 -8.97 6.16 4.91
N PHE A 96 -9.36 6.73 3.76
CA PHE A 96 -9.13 8.14 3.42
C PHE A 96 -10.24 8.69 2.53
N TYR A 97 -10.24 10.02 2.31
CA TYR A 97 -11.20 10.68 1.43
C TYR A 97 -10.67 10.83 0.00
N ALA A 98 -11.50 10.51 -0.99
CA ALA A 98 -11.27 10.66 -2.42
C ALA A 98 -12.44 11.45 -3.07
N PRO A 99 -12.21 12.14 -4.21
CA PRO A 99 -13.24 12.87 -4.94
C PRO A 99 -14.42 12.00 -5.36
#